data_AF-A0A946HYQ4-F1
#
_entry.id   AF-A0A946HYQ4-F1
#
_cell.length_a   1.000
_cell.length_b   1.000
_cell.length_c   1.000
_cell.angle_alpha   90.00
_cell.angle_beta   90.00
_cell.angle_gamma   90.00
#
_symmetry.space_group_name_H-M   'P 1'
#
loop_
_entity.id
_entity.type
_entity.pdbx_description
1 polymer ?
#
loop_
_entity_poly.entity_id
_entity_poly.type
_entity_poly.pdbx_seq_one_letter_code
_entity_poly.pdbx_strand_id
1 'polypeptide(L)'
;MNPAVVKRFIFIMVIALALVGGTTIFMDSFLDRPPGDYETERGDMYLSTHDYDDALKNFNEALAINPHHRGALMGRAVVFIATDRHDEAVAELQSLIMFLKENVADDDPTGRGTLAAAYGNLGIVHDRNGRHELALENYIEALRVDQEAVEGPGFIDRILHDPSPSTILKRAKYLYTELQKPAEQQVLRMPEQDMKSRTYKP
;
A
#
# COMPACT_ATOMS: atom_id res chain seq x y z
N MET A 1 9.66 -45.25 -40.99
CA MET A 1 10.12 -44.60 -39.74
C MET A 1 9.44 -45.29 -38.57
N ASN A 2 10.17 -45.68 -37.52
CA ASN A 2 9.59 -46.46 -36.42
C ASN A 2 8.67 -45.58 -35.55
N PRO A 3 7.37 -45.89 -35.43
CA PRO A 3 6.40 -45.06 -34.69
C PRO A 3 6.77 -44.86 -33.21
N ALA A 4 7.50 -45.79 -32.60
CA ALA A 4 7.99 -45.65 -31.22
C ALA A 4 9.09 -44.58 -31.10
N VAL A 5 9.94 -44.44 -32.12
CA VAL A 5 11.00 -43.42 -32.16
C VAL A 5 10.39 -42.03 -32.33
N VAL A 6 9.39 -41.91 -33.20
CA VAL A 6 8.65 -40.64 -33.41
C VAL A 6 7.94 -40.19 -32.13
N LYS A 7 7.25 -41.10 -31.43
CA LYS A 7 6.60 -40.78 -30.14
C LYS A 7 7.58 -40.32 -29.08
N ARG A 8 8.73 -40.99 -28.94
CA ARG A 8 9.79 -40.59 -27.99
C ARG A 8 10.39 -39.23 -28.34
N PHE A 9 10.63 -38.98 -29.62
CA PHE A 9 11.13 -37.70 -30.11
C PHE A 9 10.17 -36.55 -29.83
N ILE A 10 8.88 -36.72 -30.14
CA ILE A 10 7.84 -35.73 -29.83
C ILE A 10 7.78 -35.46 -28.32
N PHE A 11 7.81 -36.50 -27.50
CA PHE A 11 7.78 -36.36 -26.05
C PHE A 11 8.98 -35.58 -25.50
N ILE A 12 10.20 -35.89 -25.98
CA ILE A 12 11.42 -35.15 -25.61
C ILE A 12 11.31 -33.68 -26.06
N MET A 13 10.75 -33.42 -27.24
CA MET A 13 10.61 -32.06 -27.74
C MET A 13 9.61 -31.22 -26.96
N VAL A 14 8.51 -31.82 -26.49
CA VAL A 14 7.56 -31.15 -25.61
C VAL A 14 8.21 -30.79 -24.27
N ILE A 15 9.00 -31.71 -23.69
CA ILE A 15 9.74 -31.44 -22.44
C ILE A 15 10.76 -30.33 -22.66
N ALA A 16 11.54 -30.39 -23.73
CA ALA A 16 12.55 -29.37 -24.03
C ALA A 16 11.91 -27.98 -24.25
N LEU A 17 10.78 -27.92 -24.96
CA LEU A 17 10.04 -26.67 -25.15
C LEU A 17 9.48 -26.12 -23.83
N ALA A 18 8.92 -26.99 -22.98
CA ALA A 18 8.42 -26.60 -21.66
C ALA A 18 9.55 -26.10 -20.74
N LEU A 19 10.72 -26.75 -20.78
CA LEU A 19 11.88 -26.32 -20.00
C LEU A 19 12.41 -24.98 -20.48
N VAL A 20 12.65 -24.81 -21.78
CA VAL A 20 13.15 -23.55 -22.34
C VAL A 20 12.15 -22.42 -22.09
N GLY A 21 10.87 -22.62 -22.42
CA GLY A 21 9.83 -21.62 -22.18
C GLY A 21 9.65 -21.29 -20.70
N GLY A 22 9.73 -22.30 -19.82
CA GLY A 22 9.70 -22.10 -18.38
C GLY A 22 10.90 -21.27 -17.88
N THR A 23 12.10 -21.56 -18.38
CA THR A 23 13.31 -20.81 -18.01
C THR A 23 13.29 -19.38 -18.53
N THR A 24 12.77 -19.11 -19.73
CA THR A 24 12.66 -17.74 -20.25
C THR A 24 11.62 -16.95 -19.45
N ILE A 25 10.42 -17.50 -19.21
CA ILE A 25 9.39 -16.83 -18.41
C ILE A 25 9.91 -16.53 -17.00
N PHE A 26 10.61 -17.48 -16.37
CA PHE A 26 11.20 -17.29 -15.05
C PHE A 26 12.28 -16.21 -15.05
N MET A 27 13.19 -16.23 -16.04
CA MET A 27 14.26 -15.23 -16.15
C MET A 27 13.72 -13.84 -16.46
N ASP A 28 12.77 -13.70 -17.37
CA ASP A 28 12.13 -12.42 -17.69
C ASP A 28 11.44 -11.86 -16.42
N SER A 29 10.69 -12.69 -15.69
CA SER A 29 10.03 -12.28 -14.44
C SER A 29 11.02 -11.89 -13.33
N PHE A 30 12.21 -12.52 -13.30
CA PHE A 30 13.24 -12.25 -12.30
C PHE A 30 14.12 -11.04 -12.66
N LEU A 31 14.39 -10.84 -13.96
CA LEU A 31 15.30 -9.82 -14.46
C LEU A 31 14.59 -8.51 -14.83
N ASP A 32 13.32 -8.53 -15.24
CA ASP A 32 12.53 -7.33 -15.60
C ASP A 32 11.81 -6.70 -14.40
N ARG A 33 12.31 -6.92 -13.18
CA ARG A 33 11.77 -6.25 -11.99
C ARG A 33 12.00 -4.73 -12.10
N PRO A 34 10.96 -3.90 -11.90
CA PRO A 34 11.11 -2.45 -11.83
C PRO A 34 12.26 -2.04 -10.87
N PRO A 35 13.09 -1.05 -11.25
CA PRO A 35 14.19 -0.60 -10.40
C PRO A 35 13.68 -0.15 -9.03
N GLY A 36 14.20 -0.75 -7.96
CA GLY A 36 13.84 -0.48 -6.56
C GLY A 36 12.79 -1.44 -5.96
N ASP A 37 12.19 -2.34 -6.75
CA ASP A 37 11.16 -3.26 -6.26
C ASP A 37 11.73 -4.26 -5.24
N TYR A 38 12.94 -4.79 -5.50
CA TYR A 38 13.58 -5.75 -4.60
C TYR A 38 13.84 -5.16 -3.22
N GLU A 39 14.38 -3.94 -3.17
CA GLU A 39 14.63 -3.21 -1.94
C GLU A 39 13.32 -2.84 -1.25
N THR A 40 12.28 -2.49 -2.01
CA THR A 40 10.93 -2.23 -1.48
C THR A 40 10.35 -3.49 -0.81
N GLU A 41 10.40 -4.65 -1.46
CA GLU A 41 9.95 -5.93 -0.91
C GLU A 41 10.69 -6.28 0.38
N ARG A 42 12.00 -6.04 0.44
CA ARG A 42 12.78 -6.23 1.67
C ARG A 42 12.34 -5.26 2.76
N GLY A 43 12.14 -3.99 2.44
CA GLY A 43 11.61 -2.99 3.37
C GLY A 43 10.26 -3.42 3.94
N ASP A 44 9.40 -4.04 3.13
CA ASP A 44 8.11 -4.55 3.57
C ASP A 44 8.20 -5.74 4.51
N MET A 45 9.14 -6.65 4.30
CA MET A 45 9.40 -7.74 5.25
C MET A 45 9.81 -7.19 6.62
N TYR A 46 10.72 -6.21 6.66
CA TYR A 46 11.14 -5.57 7.91
C TYR A 46 10.01 -4.78 8.56
N LEU A 47 9.23 -4.04 7.76
CA LEU A 47 8.05 -3.31 8.26
C LEU A 47 7.03 -4.27 8.90
N SER A 48 6.79 -5.45 8.31
CA SER A 48 5.88 -6.46 8.86
C SER A 48 6.34 -7.03 10.21
N THR A 49 7.65 -7.05 10.44
CA THR A 49 8.27 -7.49 11.70
C THR A 49 8.52 -6.34 12.67
N HIS A 50 8.05 -5.13 12.34
CA HIS A 50 8.22 -3.89 13.12
C HIS A 50 9.69 -3.47 13.29
N ASP A 51 10.59 -3.97 12.44
CA ASP A 51 11.98 -3.54 12.37
C ASP A 51 12.07 -2.27 11.51
N TYR A 52 11.75 -1.13 12.12
CA TYR A 52 11.58 0.13 11.42
C TYR A 52 12.91 0.70 10.87
N ASP A 53 14.04 0.42 11.53
CA ASP A 53 15.34 0.93 11.11
C ASP A 53 15.80 0.22 9.82
N ASP A 54 15.71 -1.11 9.77
CA ASP A 54 16.02 -1.86 8.55
C ASP A 54 14.97 -1.60 7.45
N ALA A 55 13.69 -1.42 7.80
CA ALA A 55 12.67 -1.02 6.83
C ALA A 55 13.02 0.32 6.16
N LEU A 56 13.35 1.35 6.94
CA LEU A 56 13.77 2.66 6.41
C LEU A 56 15.02 2.56 5.55
N LYS A 57 16.01 1.78 5.98
CA LYS A 57 17.23 1.56 5.19
C LYS A 57 16.91 1.02 3.81
N ASN A 58 16.10 -0.05 3.72
CA ASN A 58 15.74 -0.66 2.45
C ASN A 58 14.87 0.27 1.58
N PHE A 59 13.91 1.00 2.17
CA PHE A 59 13.14 1.99 1.39
C PHE A 59 14.03 3.14 0.88
N ASN A 60 15.03 3.57 1.64
CA ASN A 60 15.99 4.58 1.18
C ASN A 60 16.88 4.05 0.05
N GLU A 61 17.30 2.77 0.11
CA GLU A 61 18.02 2.11 -0.99
C GLU A 61 17.14 2.05 -2.26
N ALA A 62 15.87 1.65 -2.14
CA ALA A 62 14.91 1.65 -3.24
C ALA A 62 14.76 3.04 -3.88
N LEU A 63 14.67 4.09 -3.06
CA LEU A 63 14.50 5.47 -3.50
C LEU A 63 15.78 6.09 -4.07
N ALA A 64 16.96 5.58 -3.68
CA ALA A 64 18.21 5.95 -4.33
C ALA A 64 18.31 5.39 -5.76
N ILE A 65 17.70 4.23 -6.01
CA ILE A 65 17.62 3.60 -7.34
C ILE A 65 16.53 4.27 -8.18
N ASN A 66 15.34 4.47 -7.60
CA ASN A 66 14.19 5.09 -8.24
C ASN A 66 13.52 6.10 -7.28
N PRO A 67 13.79 7.40 -7.43
CA PRO A 67 13.26 8.44 -6.55
C PRO A 67 11.73 8.54 -6.52
N HIS A 68 11.04 8.03 -7.54
CA HIS A 68 9.57 8.08 -7.65
C HIS A 68 8.92 6.71 -7.46
N HIS A 69 9.63 5.79 -6.80
CA HIS A 69 9.12 4.46 -6.51
C HIS A 69 7.93 4.52 -5.54
N ARG A 70 6.73 4.37 -6.08
CA ARG A 70 5.45 4.51 -5.35
C ARG A 70 5.40 3.67 -4.07
N GLY A 71 5.79 2.39 -4.17
CA GLY A 71 5.80 1.46 -3.03
C GLY A 71 6.82 1.81 -1.93
N ALA A 72 8.01 2.30 -2.29
CA ALA A 72 9.02 2.72 -1.34
C ALA A 72 8.67 4.04 -0.65
N LEU A 73 8.16 5.03 -1.40
CA LEU A 73 7.63 6.29 -0.85
C LEU A 73 6.52 6.00 0.17
N MET A 74 5.56 5.15 -0.20
CA MET A 74 4.48 4.71 0.69
C MET A 74 5.01 3.97 1.92
N GLY A 75 5.90 3.00 1.72
CA GLY A 75 6.49 2.20 2.81
C GLY A 75 7.23 3.08 3.82
N ARG A 76 8.04 4.03 3.33
CA ARG A 76 8.76 4.99 4.17
C ARG A 76 7.80 5.89 4.96
N ALA A 77 6.76 6.41 4.30
CA ALA A 77 5.72 7.19 4.99
C ALA A 77 5.02 6.37 6.09
N VAL A 78 4.71 5.09 5.85
CA VAL A 78 4.13 4.21 6.86
C VAL A 78 5.07 4.00 8.06
N VAL A 79 6.37 3.85 7.83
CA VAL A 79 7.34 3.79 8.94
C VAL A 79 7.35 5.10 9.74
N PHE A 80 7.31 6.26 9.08
CA PHE A 80 7.22 7.54 9.77
C PHE A 80 5.94 7.66 10.60
N ILE A 81 4.80 7.16 10.12
CA ILE A 81 3.56 7.09 10.89
C ILE A 81 3.71 6.16 12.10
N ALA A 82 4.33 4.99 11.92
CA ALA A 82 4.49 4.01 13.00
C ALA A 82 5.45 4.48 14.10
N THR A 83 6.39 5.37 13.76
CA THR A 83 7.39 5.94 14.67
C THR A 83 7.03 7.34 15.18
N ASP A 84 5.77 7.77 15.01
CA ASP A 84 5.23 9.09 15.38
C ASP A 84 5.97 10.30 14.76
N ARG A 85 6.69 10.07 13.65
CA ARG A 85 7.38 11.09 12.84
C ARG A 85 6.41 11.73 11.84
N HIS A 86 5.38 12.39 12.39
CA HIS A 86 4.23 12.83 11.61
C HIS A 86 4.56 13.91 10.57
N ASP A 87 5.51 14.79 10.83
CA ASP A 87 5.86 15.87 9.88
C ASP A 87 6.56 15.30 8.64
N GLU A 88 7.47 14.34 8.82
CA GLU A 88 8.08 13.62 7.70
C GLU A 88 7.06 12.78 6.93
N ALA A 89 6.13 12.12 7.63
CA ALA A 89 5.05 11.38 6.98
C ALA A 89 4.16 12.27 6.10
N VAL A 90 3.78 13.46 6.58
CA VAL A 90 2.97 14.43 5.81
C VAL A 90 3.72 14.88 4.56
N ALA A 91 4.98 15.28 4.70
CA ALA A 91 5.77 15.75 3.57
C ALA A 91 5.92 14.68 2.48
N GLU A 92 6.20 13.43 2.90
CA GLU A 92 6.35 12.29 1.99
C GLU A 92 5.03 11.98 1.25
N LEU A 93 3.92 11.90 1.99
CA LEU A 93 2.60 11.59 1.42
C LEU A 93 2.12 12.68 0.46
N GLN A 94 2.34 13.95 0.80
CA GLN A 94 2.01 15.07 -0.10
C GLN A 94 2.81 15.03 -1.40
N SER A 95 4.11 14.74 -1.32
CA SER A 95 4.96 14.57 -2.50
C SER A 95 4.49 13.40 -3.37
N LEU A 96 4.18 12.25 -2.75
CA LEU A 96 3.64 11.09 -3.46
C LEU A 96 2.30 11.39 -4.12
N ILE A 97 1.37 12.04 -3.41
CA ILE A 97 0.06 12.44 -3.97
C ILE A 97 0.23 13.36 -5.18
N MET A 98 1.11 14.38 -5.09
CA MET A 98 1.38 15.28 -6.22
C MET A 98 1.91 14.51 -7.43
N PHE A 99 2.93 13.67 -7.23
CA PHE A 99 3.49 12.84 -8.29
C PHE A 99 2.44 11.94 -8.94
N LEU A 100 1.62 11.24 -8.14
CA LEU A 100 0.60 10.33 -8.64
C LEU A 100 -0.48 11.07 -9.44
N LYS A 101 -0.94 12.24 -8.98
CA LYS A 101 -1.94 13.03 -9.71
C LYS A 101 -1.48 13.50 -11.09
N GLU A 102 -0.17 13.69 -11.26
CA GLU A 102 0.41 14.17 -12.52
C GLU A 102 0.80 13.01 -13.46
N ASN A 103 1.11 11.83 -12.92
CA ASN A 103 1.77 10.75 -13.67
C ASN A 103 1.00 9.42 -13.71
N VAL A 104 -0.13 9.30 -13.02
CA VAL A 104 -0.99 8.10 -13.07
C VAL A 104 -2.08 8.31 -14.10
N ALA A 105 -2.19 7.37 -15.04
CA ALA A 105 -3.29 7.34 -16.00
C ALA A 105 -4.59 6.89 -15.32
N ASP A 106 -5.75 7.33 -15.83
CA ASP A 106 -7.06 6.99 -15.27
C ASP A 106 -7.33 5.47 -15.26
N ASP A 107 -6.68 4.71 -16.15
CA ASP A 107 -6.77 3.27 -16.32
C ASP A 107 -5.65 2.47 -15.62
N ASP A 108 -4.83 3.11 -14.77
CA ASP A 108 -3.83 2.45 -13.91
C ASP A 108 -4.44 2.13 -12.53
N PRO A 109 -4.97 0.92 -12.31
CA PRO A 109 -5.61 0.56 -11.05
C PRO A 109 -4.63 0.57 -9.87
N THR A 110 -3.37 0.19 -10.09
CA THR A 110 -2.35 0.18 -9.02
C THR A 110 -1.98 1.60 -8.61
N GLY A 111 -1.82 2.51 -9.58
CA GLY A 111 -1.60 3.93 -9.32
C GLY A 111 -2.76 4.58 -8.59
N ARG A 112 -4.01 4.30 -9.00
CA ARG A 112 -5.22 4.80 -8.33
C ARG A 112 -5.36 4.25 -6.91
N GLY A 113 -5.12 2.95 -6.70
CA GLY A 113 -5.12 2.34 -5.38
C GLY A 113 -4.03 2.94 -4.48
N THR A 114 -2.85 3.22 -5.03
CA THR A 114 -1.78 3.93 -4.30
C THR A 114 -2.18 5.35 -3.91
N LEU A 115 -2.82 6.08 -4.82
CA LEU A 115 -3.29 7.44 -4.56
C LEU A 115 -4.36 7.45 -3.45
N ALA A 116 -5.31 6.53 -3.51
CA ALA A 116 -6.33 6.38 -2.46
C ALA A 116 -5.71 6.03 -1.10
N ALA A 117 -4.75 5.10 -1.06
CA ALA A 117 -4.02 4.76 0.15
C ALA A 117 -3.20 5.94 0.70
N ALA A 118 -2.61 6.77 -0.18
CA ALA A 118 -1.83 7.94 0.23
C ALA A 118 -2.71 8.99 0.91
N TYR A 119 -3.87 9.30 0.33
CA TYR A 119 -4.88 10.14 0.97
C TYR A 119 -5.35 9.55 2.29
N GLY A 120 -5.58 8.23 2.33
CA GLY A 120 -5.99 7.54 3.54
C GLY A 120 -4.99 7.67 4.69
N ASN A 121 -3.71 7.43 4.41
CA ASN A 121 -2.64 7.60 5.38
C ASN A 121 -2.48 9.07 5.80
N LEU A 122 -2.61 10.02 4.88
CA LEU A 122 -2.53 11.44 5.20
C LEU A 122 -3.67 11.85 6.14
N GLY A 123 -4.86 11.31 5.92
CA GLY A 123 -6.00 11.43 6.82
C GLY A 123 -5.67 10.89 8.22
N ILE A 124 -5.07 9.70 8.32
CA ILE A 124 -4.64 9.11 9.60
C ILE A 124 -3.63 10.02 10.32
N VAL A 125 -2.64 10.56 9.62
CA VAL A 125 -1.63 11.44 10.24
C VAL A 125 -2.27 12.73 10.76
N HIS A 126 -3.19 13.32 10.00
CA HIS A 126 -3.92 14.50 10.43
C HIS A 126 -4.81 14.22 11.64
N ASP A 127 -5.48 13.08 11.65
CA ASP A 127 -6.32 12.63 12.77
C ASP A 127 -5.51 12.47 14.06
N ARG A 128 -4.35 11.80 13.97
CA ARG A 128 -3.40 11.66 15.09
C ARG A 128 -2.86 12.99 15.61
N ASN A 129 -2.75 13.98 14.73
CA ASN A 129 -2.33 15.35 15.06
C ASN A 129 -3.48 16.26 15.53
N GLY A 130 -4.70 15.74 15.70
CA GLY A 130 -5.87 16.51 16.11
C GLY A 130 -6.44 17.41 15.02
N ARG A 131 -5.96 17.30 13.77
CA ARG A 131 -6.44 18.06 12.61
C ARG A 131 -7.59 17.33 11.94
N HIS A 132 -8.70 17.17 12.66
CA HIS A 132 -9.80 16.28 12.29
C HIS A 132 -10.57 16.72 11.03
N GLU A 133 -10.66 18.03 10.75
CA GLU A 133 -11.25 18.54 9.51
C GLU A 133 -10.42 18.11 8.29
N LEU A 134 -9.10 18.33 8.33
CA LEU A 134 -8.18 17.86 7.29
C LEU A 134 -8.18 16.34 7.19
N ALA A 135 -8.31 15.62 8.31
CA ALA A 135 -8.41 14.17 8.29
C ALA A 135 -9.65 13.71 7.51
N LEU A 136 -10.81 14.31 7.78
CA LEU A 136 -12.06 14.02 7.09
C LEU A 136 -11.97 14.30 5.58
N GLU A 137 -11.41 15.45 5.19
CA GLU A 137 -11.20 15.79 3.78
C GLU A 137 -10.36 14.72 3.06
N ASN A 138 -9.24 14.31 3.66
CA ASN A 138 -8.37 13.30 3.08
C ASN A 138 -9.03 11.91 3.04
N TYR A 139 -9.83 11.54 4.04
CA TYR A 139 -10.60 10.30 3.99
C TYR A 139 -11.66 10.32 2.88
N ILE A 140 -12.34 11.45 2.66
CA ILE A 140 -13.29 11.61 1.55
C ILE A 140 -12.58 11.48 0.22
N GLU A 141 -11.43 12.13 0.04
CA GLU A 141 -10.65 12.01 -1.19
C GLU A 141 -10.16 10.58 -1.43
N ALA A 142 -9.72 9.86 -0.39
CA ALA A 142 -9.34 8.46 -0.50
C ALA A 142 -10.50 7.59 -1.05
N LEU A 143 -11.70 7.75 -0.48
CA LEU A 143 -12.91 7.04 -0.91
C LEU A 143 -13.37 7.45 -2.31
N ARG A 144 -13.19 8.72 -2.69
CA ARG A 144 -13.52 9.23 -4.02
C ARG A 144 -12.58 8.68 -5.09
N VAL A 145 -11.29 8.56 -4.77
CA VAL A 145 -10.29 8.03 -5.70
C VAL A 145 -10.52 6.55 -5.92
N ASP A 146 -10.52 5.74 -4.88
CA ASP A 146 -10.75 4.30 -4.98
C ASP A 146 -11.25 3.74 -3.65
N GLN A 147 -12.57 3.63 -3.52
CA GLN A 147 -13.21 3.10 -2.33
C GLN A 147 -12.82 1.64 -2.06
N GLU A 148 -12.66 0.83 -3.11
CA GLU A 148 -12.36 -0.59 -2.98
C GLU A 148 -10.95 -0.80 -2.42
N ALA A 149 -9.97 -0.03 -2.92
CA ALA A 149 -8.60 -0.07 -2.45
C ALA A 149 -8.45 0.26 -0.95
N VAL A 150 -9.36 1.06 -0.37
CA VAL A 150 -9.31 1.49 1.04
C VAL A 150 -10.35 0.84 1.94
N GLU A 151 -11.16 -0.08 1.41
CA GLU A 151 -12.21 -0.77 2.17
C GLU A 151 -11.61 -1.65 3.29
N GLY A 152 -10.36 -2.09 3.15
CA GLY A 152 -9.68 -2.99 4.08
C GLY A 152 -10.05 -4.46 3.85
N PRO A 153 -9.72 -5.37 4.77
CA PRO A 153 -9.95 -6.81 4.59
C PRO A 153 -11.42 -7.10 4.23
N GLY A 154 -11.61 -8.01 3.28
CA GLY A 154 -12.93 -8.40 2.80
C GLY A 154 -13.76 -9.06 3.91
N PHE A 155 -15.05 -9.27 3.66
CA PHE A 155 -15.95 -9.90 4.62
C PHE A 155 -15.39 -11.22 5.20
N ILE A 156 -14.74 -12.05 4.36
CA ILE A 156 -14.16 -13.33 4.77
C ILE A 156 -12.98 -13.13 5.73
N ASP A 157 -12.08 -12.21 5.45
CA ASP A 157 -10.92 -11.92 6.32
C ASP A 157 -11.35 -11.41 7.70
N ARG A 158 -12.41 -10.60 7.76
CA ARG A 158 -12.97 -10.09 9.03
C ARG A 158 -13.60 -11.18 9.88
N ILE A 159 -14.12 -12.24 9.27
CA ILE A 159 -14.68 -13.39 9.99
C ILE A 159 -13.56 -14.27 10.55
N LEU A 160 -12.47 -14.41 9.80
CA LEU A 160 -11.36 -15.28 10.18
C LEU A 160 -10.39 -14.63 11.17
N HIS A 161 -10.29 -13.29 11.19
CA HIS A 161 -9.35 -12.54 12.05
C HIS A 161 -10.07 -11.43 12.86
N ASP A 162 -10.09 -11.59 14.20
CA ASP A 162 -10.56 -10.61 15.18
C ASP A 162 -9.34 -9.99 15.90
N PRO A 163 -9.20 -8.64 16.01
CA PRO A 163 -10.12 -7.57 15.61
C PRO A 163 -9.87 -6.96 14.22
N SER A 164 -10.96 -6.62 13.54
CA SER A 164 -10.94 -5.83 12.30
C SER A 164 -10.63 -4.35 12.61
N PRO A 165 -9.53 -3.77 12.11
CA PRO A 165 -9.20 -2.36 12.34
C PRO A 165 -10.24 -1.41 11.73
N SER A 166 -10.34 -0.18 12.25
CA SER A 166 -11.28 0.83 11.73
C SER A 166 -10.91 1.26 10.31
N THR A 167 -11.83 1.03 9.36
CA THR A 167 -11.65 1.36 7.95
C THR A 167 -11.76 2.86 7.71
N ILE A 168 -11.20 3.36 6.59
CA ILE A 168 -11.31 4.78 6.19
C ILE A 168 -12.77 5.26 6.20
N LEU A 169 -13.68 4.45 5.65
CA LEU A 169 -15.10 4.77 5.63
C LEU A 169 -15.70 4.94 7.04
N LYS A 170 -15.32 4.08 7.99
CA LYS A 170 -15.80 4.18 9.37
C LYS A 170 -15.28 5.45 10.04
N ARG A 171 -14.01 5.79 9.84
CA ARG A 171 -13.40 7.02 10.36
C ARG A 171 -14.02 8.27 9.77
N ALA A 172 -14.21 8.31 8.45
CA ALA A 172 -14.87 9.42 7.77
C ALA A 172 -16.27 9.66 8.32
N LYS A 173 -17.07 8.59 8.47
CA LYS A 173 -18.43 8.68 9.05
C LYS A 173 -18.41 9.16 10.50
N TYR A 174 -17.46 8.68 11.28
CA TYR A 174 -17.28 9.07 12.67
C TYR A 174 -16.97 10.56 12.78
N LEU A 175 -15.90 11.02 12.13
CA LEU A 175 -15.49 12.43 12.15
C LEU A 175 -16.58 13.33 11.59
N TYR A 176 -17.25 12.94 10.50
CA TYR A 176 -18.37 13.70 9.94
C TYR A 176 -19.51 13.89 10.95
N THR A 177 -19.86 12.83 11.70
CA THR A 177 -20.91 12.90 12.72
C THR A 177 -20.50 13.77 13.91
N GLU A 178 -19.28 13.60 14.40
CA GLU A 178 -18.79 14.37 15.55
C GLU A 178 -18.64 15.85 15.23
N LEU A 179 -18.11 16.21 14.05
CA LEU A 179 -17.92 17.61 13.64
C LEU A 179 -19.24 18.38 13.45
N GLN A 180 -20.37 17.70 13.33
CA GLN A 180 -21.70 18.35 13.30
C GLN A 180 -22.24 18.72 14.68
N LYS A 181 -21.69 18.14 15.76
CA LYS A 181 -22.13 18.43 17.11
C LYS A 181 -21.57 19.78 17.58
N PRO A 182 -22.23 20.45 18.54
CA PRO A 182 -21.63 21.56 19.27
C PRO A 182 -20.29 21.15 19.87
N ALA A 183 -19.31 22.06 19.89
CA ALA A 183 -17.93 21.79 20.29
C ALA A 183 -17.82 21.11 21.67
N GLU A 184 -18.73 21.42 22.59
CA GLU A 184 -18.78 20.87 23.95
C GLU A 184 -19.23 19.39 24.01
N GLN A 185 -19.81 18.88 22.93
CA GLN A 185 -20.34 17.52 22.81
C GLN A 185 -19.50 16.63 21.87
N GLN A 186 -18.47 17.19 21.25
CA GLN A 186 -17.62 16.47 20.30
C GLN A 186 -16.67 15.52 21.04
N VAL A 187 -16.58 14.29 20.56
CA VAL A 187 -15.56 13.33 21.00
C VAL A 187 -14.69 13.02 19.79
N LEU A 188 -13.67 13.84 19.53
CA LEU A 188 -12.86 13.67 18.30
C LEU A 188 -11.68 12.71 18.46
N ARG A 189 -11.39 12.27 19.68
CA ARG A 189 -10.27 11.36 19.95
C ARG A 189 -10.72 10.20 20.83
N MET A 190 -10.40 8.99 20.41
CA MET A 190 -10.59 7.77 21.20
C MET A 190 -9.24 7.02 21.24
N PRO A 191 -8.34 7.38 22.17
CA PRO A 191 -6.95 6.91 22.14
C PRO A 191 -6.79 5.39 21.98
N GLU A 192 -7.63 4.59 22.64
CA GLU A 192 -7.58 3.12 22.54
C GLU A 192 -7.98 2.56 21.16
N GLN A 193 -8.82 3.27 20.41
CA GLN A 193 -9.22 2.90 19.04
C GLN A 193 -8.24 3.47 18.02
N ASP A 194 -7.72 4.67 18.27
CA ASP A 194 -6.72 5.34 17.43
C ASP A 194 -5.41 4.54 17.38
N MET A 195 -5.03 3.86 18.47
CA MET A 195 -3.87 2.96 18.49
C MET A 195 -4.06 1.67 17.67
N LYS A 196 -5.30 1.21 17.49
CA LYS A 196 -5.63 0.00 16.70
C LYS A 196 -5.82 0.30 15.21
N SER A 197 -5.53 1.53 14.82
CA SER A 197 -5.68 2.06 13.48
C SER A 197 -4.64 1.51 12.51
N ARG A 198 -5.09 0.81 11.47
CA ARG A 198 -4.23 0.34 10.37
C ARG A 198 -3.84 1.51 9.45
N THR A 199 -2.59 1.52 9.00
CA THR A 199 -2.10 2.27 7.84
C THR A 199 -2.27 1.44 6.56
N TYR A 200 -2.49 2.10 5.45
CA TYR A 200 -2.76 1.48 4.16
C TYR A 200 -1.50 1.48 3.31
N LYS A 201 -1.03 0.31 2.89
CA LYS A 201 -0.03 0.17 1.85
C LYS A 201 -0.63 -0.69 0.73
N PRO A 202 -0.65 -0.23 -0.53
CA PRO A 202 -1.11 -1.02 -1.68
C PRO A 202 -0.25 -2.26 -1.91
#